data_AF-A0A0N7F516-F1
#
_entry.id   AF-A0A0N7F516-F1
#
_cell.length_a   1.000
_cell.length_b   1.000
_cell.length_c   1.000
_cell.angle_alpha   90.00
_cell.angle_beta   90.00
_cell.angle_gamma   90.00
#
_symmetry.space_group_name_H-M   'P 1'
#
loop_
_entity.id
_entity.type
_entity.pdbx_description
1 polymer ?
#
loop_
_entity_poly.entity_id
_entity_poly.type
_entity_poly.pdbx_seq_one_letter_code
_entity_poly.pdbx_strand_id
1 'polypeptide(L)'
;MSLERPVTPDPYDLLPAVRSFTVSSNDVTGGQLLGDAQVFDGGNTSPQLSWSGFPSDTKSFVVTCFDPDAPTPSGFWHWLAIDIPVTVTSLDTGAGESDTTLPEGAFHTRNDFGNHKFDGAAPPAGDQVHRYYFVVHAVDQEKLGVDESASAAYVSFNLAFHTLARAIVVPTYRH
;
A
#
# COMPACT_ATOMS: atom_id res chain seq x y z
N MET A 1 1.11 -25.18 16.69
CA MET A 1 0.72 -25.15 15.26
C MET A 1 1.92 -24.61 14.51
N SER A 2 2.33 -25.24 13.40
CA SER A 2 3.45 -24.72 12.59
C SER A 2 2.93 -23.66 11.61
N LEU A 3 3.73 -22.61 11.38
CA LEU A 3 3.50 -21.58 10.35
C LEU A 3 4.45 -21.75 9.15
N GLU A 4 5.26 -22.81 9.14
CA GLU A 4 6.22 -23.06 8.07
C GLU A 4 5.52 -23.20 6.71
N ARG A 5 5.95 -22.36 5.75
CA ARG A 5 5.48 -22.32 4.36
C ARG A 5 6.56 -21.70 3.47
N PRO A 6 6.51 -21.87 2.14
CA PRO A 6 7.40 -21.17 1.24
C PRO A 6 7.24 -19.65 1.33
N VAL A 7 8.32 -18.91 1.06
CA VAL A 7 8.26 -17.45 0.89
C VAL A 7 7.50 -17.14 -0.39
N THR A 8 6.51 -16.24 -0.31
CA THR A 8 5.73 -15.81 -1.47
C THR A 8 6.67 -15.12 -2.49
N PRO A 9 6.55 -15.34 -3.80
CA PRO A 9 7.30 -14.54 -4.78
C PRO A 9 6.96 -13.04 -4.65
N ASP A 10 7.72 -12.18 -5.34
CA ASP A 10 7.31 -10.78 -5.45
C ASP A 10 5.91 -10.71 -6.11
N PRO A 11 4.89 -10.15 -5.45
CA PRO A 11 3.54 -10.12 -5.98
C PRO A 11 3.42 -9.30 -7.27
N TYR A 12 4.31 -8.32 -7.49
CA TYR A 12 4.26 -7.43 -8.63
C TYR A 12 4.95 -7.96 -9.88
N ASP A 13 5.81 -8.98 -9.74
CA ASP A 13 6.33 -9.76 -10.88
C ASP A 13 5.26 -10.65 -11.52
N LEU A 14 4.15 -10.88 -10.80
CA LEU A 14 3.00 -11.68 -11.27
C LEU A 14 1.92 -10.82 -11.96
N LEU A 15 2.10 -9.51 -12.04
CA LEU A 15 1.16 -8.55 -12.64
C LEU A 15 1.67 -8.00 -13.98
N PRO A 16 0.82 -7.37 -14.80
CA PRO A 16 1.27 -6.66 -16.00
C PRO A 16 2.43 -5.71 -15.70
N ALA A 17 3.49 -5.83 -16.51
CA ALA A 17 4.65 -4.98 -16.40
C ALA A 17 4.30 -3.55 -16.80
N VAL A 18 4.70 -2.59 -15.98
CA VAL A 18 4.56 -1.15 -16.22
C VAL A 18 5.87 -0.46 -15.89
N ARG A 19 6.02 0.80 -16.30
CA ARG A 19 7.20 1.60 -15.97
C ARG A 19 7.32 1.81 -14.46
N SER A 20 8.53 2.08 -13.99
CA SER A 20 8.77 2.50 -12.61
C SER A 20 8.88 4.02 -12.49
N PHE A 21 8.59 4.54 -11.31
CA PHE A 21 8.96 5.89 -10.87
C PHE A 21 9.49 5.84 -9.44
N THR A 22 9.82 6.98 -8.84
CA THR A 22 10.45 7.03 -7.51
C THR A 22 9.42 7.22 -6.42
N VAL A 23 9.52 6.42 -5.36
CA VAL A 23 8.92 6.68 -4.05
C VAL A 23 9.99 6.60 -2.98
N SER A 24 9.95 7.50 -2.01
CA SER A 24 10.81 7.54 -0.84
C SER A 24 9.97 7.79 0.41
N SER A 25 10.55 7.49 1.57
CA SER A 25 9.93 7.74 2.87
C SER A 25 10.99 8.19 3.86
N ASN A 26 10.61 9.07 4.78
CA ASN A 26 11.41 9.40 5.97
C ASN A 26 11.23 8.40 7.11
N ASP A 27 10.18 7.57 7.05
CA ASP A 27 9.79 6.65 8.12
C ASP A 27 10.17 5.19 7.81
N VAL A 28 10.21 4.81 6.54
CA VAL A 28 10.50 3.43 6.12
C VAL A 28 11.57 3.37 5.03
N THR A 29 12.36 2.29 5.03
CA THR A 29 13.40 2.04 4.02
C THR A 29 13.28 0.61 3.50
N GLY A 30 13.43 0.44 2.18
CA GLY A 30 13.37 -0.87 1.55
C GLY A 30 14.37 -1.87 2.14
N GLY A 31 13.89 -3.07 2.45
CA GLY A 31 14.67 -4.15 3.07
C GLY A 31 15.04 -3.94 4.53
N GLN A 32 14.67 -2.81 5.15
CA GLN A 32 14.88 -2.56 6.58
C GLN A 32 13.65 -2.97 7.40
N LEU A 33 13.84 -3.12 8.71
CA LEU A 33 12.72 -3.35 9.62
C LEU A 33 11.88 -2.08 9.76
N LEU A 34 10.56 -2.23 9.82
CA LEU A 34 9.63 -1.17 10.23
C LEU A 34 9.97 -0.72 11.66
N GLY A 35 9.95 0.58 11.90
CA GLY A 35 9.96 1.14 13.25
C GLY A 35 8.60 0.98 13.93
N ASP A 36 8.58 1.12 15.26
CA ASP A 36 7.37 0.92 16.09
C ASP A 36 6.17 1.76 15.64
N ALA A 37 6.41 2.93 15.02
CA ALA A 37 5.35 3.79 14.51
C ALA A 37 4.44 3.07 13.50
N GLN A 38 5.00 2.22 12.62
CA GLN A 38 4.25 1.49 11.58
C GLN A 38 3.77 0.09 12.03
N VAL A 39 3.97 -0.28 13.29
CA VAL A 39 3.52 -1.55 13.88
C VAL A 39 2.13 -1.36 14.49
N PHE A 40 1.24 -2.35 14.33
CA PHE A 40 -0.16 -2.27 14.76
C PHE A 40 -0.32 -2.04 16.26
N ASP A 41 0.40 -2.82 17.09
CA ASP A 41 0.43 -2.67 18.55
C ASP A 41 1.43 -1.58 19.02
N GLY A 42 2.05 -0.87 18.07
CA GLY A 42 2.94 0.26 18.30
C GLY A 42 2.22 1.58 18.09
N GLY A 43 2.70 2.38 17.12
CA GLY A 43 2.08 3.65 16.76
C GLY A 43 0.85 3.50 15.86
N ASN A 44 0.75 2.42 15.10
CA ASN A 44 -0.27 2.19 14.08
C ASN A 44 -0.46 3.37 13.09
N THR A 45 0.62 4.05 12.72
CA THR A 45 0.60 5.22 11.83
C THR A 45 1.13 4.87 10.45
N SER A 46 0.43 5.31 9.39
CA SER A 46 0.92 5.17 8.02
C SER A 46 2.25 5.91 7.86
N PRO A 47 3.22 5.38 7.10
CA PRO A 47 4.48 6.09 6.89
C PRO A 47 4.27 7.31 6.00
N GLN A 48 5.14 8.30 6.16
CA GLN A 48 5.33 9.36 5.17
C GLN A 48 5.74 8.74 3.84
N LEU A 49 5.17 9.20 2.74
CA LEU A 49 5.55 8.78 1.39
C LEU A 49 5.68 10.03 0.50
N SER A 50 6.75 10.12 -0.28
CA SER A 50 6.93 11.14 -1.33
C SER A 50 7.29 10.47 -2.63
N TRP A 51 6.73 10.94 -3.74
CA TRP A 51 6.98 10.36 -5.05
C TRP A 51 7.23 11.38 -6.14
N SER A 52 8.00 10.98 -7.15
CA SER A 52 8.37 11.84 -8.27
C SER A 52 8.76 11.03 -9.52
N GLY A 53 8.81 11.70 -10.67
CA GLY A 53 9.19 11.07 -11.94
C GLY A 53 8.10 10.18 -12.55
N PHE A 54 6.85 10.32 -12.11
CA PHE A 54 5.70 9.63 -12.69
C PHE A 54 5.38 10.15 -14.11
N PRO A 55 4.69 9.35 -14.93
CA PRO A 55 4.31 9.74 -16.29
C PRO A 55 3.49 11.04 -16.37
N SER A 56 3.71 11.86 -17.39
CA SER A 56 2.99 13.14 -17.55
C SER A 56 1.50 13.00 -17.86
N ASP A 57 1.07 11.83 -18.32
CA ASP A 57 -0.31 11.44 -18.60
C ASP A 57 -1.05 10.87 -17.35
N THR A 58 -0.39 10.86 -16.19
CA THR A 58 -1.01 10.53 -14.90
C THR A 58 -2.11 11.54 -14.56
N LYS A 59 -3.25 11.05 -14.06
CA LYS A 59 -4.39 11.87 -13.65
C LYS A 59 -4.77 11.73 -12.17
N SER A 60 -4.40 10.62 -11.55
CA SER A 60 -4.52 10.42 -10.11
C SER A 60 -3.48 9.41 -9.62
N PHE A 61 -3.39 9.26 -8.29
CA PHE A 61 -2.62 8.22 -7.65
C PHE A 61 -3.50 7.31 -6.79
N VAL A 62 -3.06 6.08 -6.63
CA VAL A 62 -3.56 5.14 -5.62
C VAL A 62 -2.38 4.67 -4.79
N VAL A 63 -2.53 4.70 -3.47
CA VAL A 63 -1.53 4.20 -2.52
C VAL A 63 -2.06 2.95 -1.84
N THR A 64 -1.28 1.89 -1.82
CA THR A 64 -1.61 0.64 -1.14
C THR A 64 -0.50 0.16 -0.22
N CYS A 65 -0.88 -0.65 0.78
CA CYS A 65 0.05 -1.47 1.57
C CYS A 65 -0.45 -2.92 1.57
N PHE A 66 0.38 -3.84 1.10
CA PHE A 66 0.06 -5.27 0.99
C PHE A 66 1.15 -6.15 1.60
N ASP A 67 0.73 -7.10 2.42
CA ASP A 67 1.57 -8.16 2.99
C ASP A 67 1.30 -9.49 2.23
N PRO A 68 2.16 -9.89 1.28
CA PRO A 68 2.03 -11.16 0.58
C PRO A 68 2.45 -12.36 1.44
N ASP A 69 3.09 -12.12 2.58
CA ASP A 69 3.64 -13.15 3.44
C ASP A 69 2.64 -13.59 4.51
N ALA A 70 1.59 -12.80 4.81
CA ALA A 70 0.49 -13.20 5.69
C ALA A 70 -0.04 -14.61 5.37
N PRO A 71 -0.28 -15.48 6.38
CA PRO A 71 -0.67 -16.88 6.19
C PRO A 71 -2.14 -17.04 5.78
N THR A 72 -2.55 -16.34 4.74
CA THR A 72 -3.84 -16.48 4.06
C THR A 72 -3.58 -16.82 2.59
N PRO A 73 -4.56 -17.40 1.86
CA PRO A 73 -4.43 -17.61 0.42
C PRO A 73 -4.25 -16.32 -0.40
N SER A 74 -4.51 -15.15 0.19
CA SER A 74 -4.62 -13.86 -0.50
C SER A 74 -3.67 -12.79 0.04
N GLY A 75 -2.75 -13.13 0.94
CA GLY A 75 -1.99 -12.13 1.71
C GLY A 75 -2.90 -11.29 2.62
N PHE A 76 -2.49 -10.06 2.89
CA PHE A 76 -3.26 -9.14 3.75
C PHE A 76 -3.11 -7.69 3.32
N TRP A 77 -4.21 -7.00 3.08
CA TRP A 77 -4.25 -5.58 2.74
C TRP A 77 -4.32 -4.71 3.99
N HIS A 78 -3.30 -3.87 4.15
CA HIS A 78 -3.14 -2.97 5.29
C HIS A 78 -3.66 -1.56 5.02
N TRP A 79 -3.64 -1.12 3.76
CA TRP A 79 -4.03 0.23 3.38
C TRP A 79 -4.42 0.33 1.91
N LEU A 80 -5.47 1.09 1.61
CA LEU A 80 -5.90 1.44 0.26
C LEU A 80 -6.44 2.87 0.25
N ALA A 81 -5.63 3.84 -0.20
CA ALA A 81 -6.04 5.23 -0.41
C ALA A 81 -6.19 5.49 -1.92
N ILE A 82 -7.39 5.88 -2.33
CA ILE A 82 -7.85 5.91 -3.72
C ILE A 82 -8.05 7.36 -4.18
N ASP A 83 -7.91 7.59 -5.48
CA ASP A 83 -8.20 8.86 -6.17
C ASP A 83 -7.47 10.08 -5.60
N ILE A 84 -6.21 9.89 -5.18
CA ILE A 84 -5.34 10.98 -4.74
C ILE A 84 -5.08 11.92 -5.93
N PRO A 85 -5.36 13.22 -5.82
CA PRO A 85 -5.19 14.16 -6.93
C PRO A 85 -3.75 14.18 -7.48
N VAL A 86 -3.58 14.31 -8.79
CA VAL A 86 -2.24 14.35 -9.43
C VAL A 86 -1.34 15.49 -8.93
N THR A 87 -1.93 16.55 -8.38
CA THR A 87 -1.19 17.66 -7.76
C THR A 87 -0.52 17.30 -6.44
N VAL A 88 -0.92 16.18 -5.83
CA VAL A 88 -0.35 15.66 -4.59
C VAL A 88 0.80 14.71 -4.93
N THR A 89 1.97 14.97 -4.35
CA THR A 89 3.19 14.16 -4.55
C THR A 89 3.78 13.65 -3.25
N SER A 90 3.04 13.80 -2.14
CA SER A 90 3.39 13.23 -0.85
C SER A 90 2.17 13.03 0.05
N LEU A 91 2.27 12.05 0.94
CA LEU A 91 1.41 11.88 2.12
C LEU A 91 2.29 11.98 3.36
N ASP A 92 1.82 12.71 4.36
CA ASP A 92 2.52 12.84 5.64
C ASP A 92 2.40 11.57 6.49
N THR A 93 3.30 11.41 7.46
CA THR A 93 3.15 10.37 8.49
C THR A 93 1.76 10.48 9.13
N GLY A 94 1.03 9.36 9.19
CA GLY A 94 -0.33 9.30 9.74
C GLY A 94 -1.45 9.75 8.79
N ALA A 95 -1.18 10.15 7.55
CA ALA A 95 -2.22 10.54 6.59
C ALA A 95 -3.28 9.45 6.34
N GLY A 96 -2.95 8.18 6.59
CA GLY A 96 -3.87 7.05 6.49
C GLY A 96 -4.78 6.84 7.70
N GLU A 97 -4.85 7.75 8.67
CA GLU A 97 -5.71 7.60 9.86
C GLU A 97 -7.21 7.61 9.51
N SER A 98 -7.63 8.44 8.54
CA SER A 98 -9.02 8.53 8.06
C SER A 98 -9.10 9.27 6.72
N ASP A 99 -10.30 9.34 6.11
CA ASP A 99 -10.51 10.17 4.92
C ASP A 99 -10.29 11.66 5.16
N THR A 100 -10.44 12.14 6.41
CA THR A 100 -10.22 13.55 6.76
C THR A 100 -8.75 13.95 6.78
N THR A 101 -7.83 12.98 6.88
CA THR A 101 -6.38 13.20 6.83
C THR A 101 -5.82 12.99 5.42
N LEU A 102 -6.63 12.53 4.47
CA LEU A 102 -6.26 12.45 3.08
C LEU A 102 -6.47 13.79 2.35
N PRO A 103 -5.78 14.01 1.21
CA PRO A 103 -6.07 15.13 0.34
C PRO A 103 -7.52 15.14 -0.15
N GLU A 104 -8.05 16.33 -0.42
CA GLU A 104 -9.43 16.50 -0.88
C GLU A 104 -9.74 15.64 -2.11
N GLY A 105 -10.85 14.89 -2.04
CA GLY A 105 -11.32 14.02 -3.11
C GLY A 105 -10.74 12.61 -3.12
N ALA A 106 -9.74 12.33 -2.28
CA ALA A 106 -9.26 10.99 -2.00
C ALA A 106 -10.09 10.33 -0.89
N PHE A 107 -10.10 9.00 -0.87
CA PHE A 107 -10.85 8.22 0.13
C PHE A 107 -10.20 6.85 0.33
N HIS A 108 -10.52 6.20 1.45
CA HIS A 108 -10.12 4.82 1.69
C HIS A 108 -11.15 3.83 1.15
N THR A 109 -10.68 2.67 0.70
CA THR A 109 -11.54 1.47 0.64
C THR A 109 -11.24 0.57 1.84
N ARG A 110 -12.14 -0.37 2.13
CA ARG A 110 -12.01 -1.25 3.30
C ARG A 110 -10.74 -2.13 3.20
N ASN A 111 -9.89 -2.08 4.22
CA ASN A 111 -8.73 -2.96 4.38
C ASN A 111 -9.15 -4.34 4.97
N ASP A 112 -8.19 -5.26 5.17
CA ASP A 112 -8.51 -6.60 5.68
C ASP A 112 -8.73 -6.66 7.21
N PHE A 113 -8.34 -5.62 7.97
CA PHE A 113 -8.80 -5.41 9.36
C PHE A 113 -10.28 -5.04 9.43
N GLY A 114 -10.82 -4.57 8.30
CA GLY A 114 -12.23 -4.35 8.10
C GLY A 114 -12.73 -2.94 8.35
N ASN A 115 -11.83 -1.98 8.30
CA ASN A 115 -12.09 -0.56 8.45
C ASN A 115 -11.51 0.21 7.24
N HIS A 116 -11.69 1.53 7.24
CA HIS A 116 -11.31 2.44 6.15
C HIS A 116 -10.15 3.35 6.57
N LYS A 117 -9.00 2.73 6.87
CA LYS A 117 -7.76 3.41 7.26
C LYS A 117 -6.54 2.51 7.04
N PHE A 118 -5.35 3.03 7.32
CA PHE A 118 -4.13 2.24 7.50
C PHE A 118 -4.20 1.49 8.84
N ASP A 119 -3.79 0.23 8.82
CA ASP A 119 -3.43 -0.52 10.03
C ASP A 119 -2.09 -1.24 9.80
N GLY A 120 -1.21 -1.15 10.79
CA GLY A 120 0.20 -1.49 10.70
C GLY A 120 0.51 -2.99 10.72
N ALA A 121 1.81 -3.29 10.76
CA ALA A 121 2.31 -4.66 10.78
C ALA A 121 1.89 -5.40 12.07
N ALA A 122 1.38 -6.61 11.92
CA ALA A 122 1.02 -7.53 13.01
C ALA A 122 1.16 -9.01 12.57
N PRO A 123 2.35 -9.45 12.10
CA PRO A 123 2.54 -10.83 11.69
C PRO A 123 2.35 -11.77 12.90
N PRO A 124 2.10 -13.07 12.72
CA PRO A 124 2.05 -13.98 13.86
C PRO A 124 3.41 -14.09 14.57
N ALA A 125 3.40 -14.23 15.90
CA ALA A 125 4.63 -14.45 16.65
C ALA A 125 5.31 -15.77 16.24
N GLY A 126 6.61 -15.71 15.93
CA GLY A 126 7.40 -16.87 15.50
C GLY A 126 7.22 -17.26 14.03
N ASP A 127 6.55 -16.44 13.23
CA ASP A 127 6.46 -16.62 11.78
C ASP A 127 7.75 -16.18 11.06
N GLN A 128 7.83 -16.42 9.75
CA GLN A 128 8.86 -15.85 8.90
C GLN A 128 8.83 -14.32 8.89
N VAL A 129 9.85 -13.68 8.32
CA VAL A 129 9.83 -12.22 8.11
C VAL A 129 8.76 -11.89 7.07
N HIS A 130 7.87 -10.96 7.39
CA HIS A 130 6.86 -10.45 6.45
C HIS A 130 7.37 -9.19 5.76
N ARG A 131 6.99 -9.00 4.50
CA ARG A 131 7.26 -7.81 3.69
C ARG A 131 6.00 -6.98 3.56
N TYR A 132 6.14 -5.66 3.65
CA TYR A 132 5.02 -4.73 3.53
C TYR A 132 5.24 -3.90 2.28
N TYR A 133 4.52 -4.20 1.21
CA TYR A 133 4.64 -3.52 -0.07
C TYR A 133 3.84 -2.23 -0.05
N PHE A 134 4.51 -1.12 0.23
CA PHE A 134 3.94 0.21 0.05
C PHE A 134 4.12 0.63 -1.40
N VAL A 135 3.00 0.81 -2.12
CA VAL A 135 3.02 1.05 -3.57
C VAL A 135 2.22 2.28 -3.92
N VAL A 136 2.84 3.15 -4.72
CA VAL A 136 2.16 4.25 -5.39
C VAL A 136 1.93 3.85 -6.84
N HIS A 137 0.67 3.83 -7.25
CA HIS A 137 0.25 3.60 -8.63
C HIS A 137 -0.04 4.95 -9.28
N ALA A 138 0.58 5.22 -10.43
CA ALA A 138 0.21 6.34 -11.29
C ALA A 138 -0.90 5.88 -12.26
N VAL A 139 -2.07 6.54 -12.23
CA VAL A 139 -3.30 6.07 -12.89
C VAL A 139 -3.72 7.01 -14.02
N ASP A 140 -4.25 6.46 -15.12
CA ASP A 140 -4.68 7.20 -16.32
C ASP A 140 -6.08 7.85 -16.24
N GLN A 141 -6.76 7.70 -15.10
CA GLN A 141 -8.06 8.28 -14.77
C GLN A 141 -7.97 9.22 -13.57
N GLU A 142 -8.79 10.26 -13.53
CA GLU A 142 -8.94 11.12 -12.34
C GLU A 142 -9.68 10.38 -11.21
N LYS A 143 -10.56 9.46 -11.58
CA LYS A 143 -11.32 8.59 -10.69
C LYS A 143 -11.19 7.15 -11.17
N LEU A 144 -10.77 6.24 -10.29
CA LEU A 144 -10.53 4.83 -10.64
C LEU A 144 -11.82 4.09 -11.05
N GLY A 145 -13.00 4.63 -10.69
CA GLY A 145 -14.29 4.02 -11.01
C GLY A 145 -14.76 3.03 -9.94
N VAL A 146 -14.33 3.25 -8.69
CA VAL A 146 -14.73 2.47 -7.51
C VAL A 146 -15.28 3.41 -6.43
N ASP A 147 -16.04 2.86 -5.49
CA ASP A 147 -16.48 3.55 -4.28
C ASP A 147 -15.90 2.88 -3.02
N GLU A 148 -16.20 3.46 -1.86
CA GLU A 148 -15.75 2.99 -0.53
C GLU A 148 -16.13 1.53 -0.19
N SER A 149 -17.10 0.95 -0.91
CA SER A 149 -17.54 -0.44 -0.71
C SER A 149 -16.72 -1.45 -1.52
N ALA A 150 -15.90 -0.98 -2.46
CA ALA A 150 -15.05 -1.84 -3.28
C ALA A 150 -14.07 -2.65 -2.42
N SER A 151 -13.90 -3.92 -2.76
CA SER A 151 -12.87 -4.76 -2.12
C SER A 151 -11.48 -4.41 -2.64
N ALA A 152 -10.45 -4.70 -1.84
CA ALA A 152 -9.05 -4.55 -2.25
C ALA A 152 -8.72 -5.30 -3.56
N ALA A 153 -9.34 -6.47 -3.76
CA ALA A 153 -9.20 -7.23 -5.01
C ALA A 153 -9.82 -6.49 -6.21
N TYR A 154 -10.99 -5.85 -6.03
CA TYR A 154 -11.63 -5.09 -7.11
C TYR A 154 -10.87 -3.79 -7.44
N VAL A 155 -10.33 -3.11 -6.42
CA VAL A 155 -9.38 -2.00 -6.62
C VAL A 155 -8.16 -2.48 -7.43
N SER A 156 -7.53 -3.57 -6.99
CA SER A 156 -6.36 -4.15 -7.68
C SER A 156 -6.67 -4.56 -9.13
N PHE A 157 -7.88 -5.07 -9.39
CA PHE A 157 -8.33 -5.41 -10.73
C PHE A 157 -8.42 -4.16 -11.63
N ASN A 158 -9.01 -3.06 -11.14
CA ASN A 158 -9.04 -1.80 -11.90
C ASN A 158 -7.62 -1.26 -12.14
N LEU A 159 -6.73 -1.33 -11.14
CA LEU A 159 -5.33 -0.94 -11.28
C LEU A 159 -4.59 -1.74 -12.35
N ALA A 160 -4.93 -3.01 -12.58
CA ALA A 160 -4.29 -3.82 -13.61
C ALA A 160 -4.49 -3.24 -15.03
N PHE A 161 -5.59 -2.51 -15.27
CA PHE A 161 -5.89 -1.89 -16.57
C PHE A 161 -5.53 -0.42 -16.66
N HIS A 162 -5.50 0.29 -15.53
CA HIS A 162 -5.35 1.75 -15.49
C HIS A 162 -4.00 2.25 -14.96
N THR A 163 -3.15 1.36 -14.44
CA THR A 163 -1.81 1.74 -13.95
C THR A 163 -0.87 2.01 -15.12
N LEU A 164 -0.35 3.24 -15.20
CA LEU A 164 0.67 3.66 -16.16
C LEU A 164 2.10 3.34 -15.67
N ALA A 165 2.32 3.45 -14.37
CA ALA A 165 3.60 3.19 -13.71
C ALA A 165 3.42 2.87 -12.22
N ARG A 166 4.42 2.22 -11.60
CA ARG A 166 4.44 1.89 -10.15
C ARG A 166 5.73 2.34 -9.48
N ALA A 167 5.63 2.81 -8.25
CA ALA A 167 6.77 3.03 -7.37
C ALA A 167 6.55 2.24 -6.07
N ILE A 168 7.57 1.50 -5.64
CA ILE A 168 7.44 0.48 -4.58
C ILE A 168 8.55 0.69 -3.54
N VAL A 169 8.18 0.68 -2.25
CA VAL A 169 9.12 0.54 -1.14
C VAL A 169 8.67 -0.63 -0.26
N VAL A 170 9.61 -1.52 0.10
CA VAL A 170 9.31 -2.79 0.77
C VAL A 170 10.11 -2.91 2.07
N PRO A 171 9.70 -2.26 3.17
CA PRO A 171 10.19 -2.60 4.50
C PRO A 171 9.69 -3.99 4.93
N THR A 172 10.24 -4.47 6.04
CA THR A 172 9.95 -5.80 6.60
C THR A 172 9.59 -5.72 8.07
N TYR A 173 8.94 -6.73 8.62
CA TYR A 173 8.75 -6.84 10.06
C TYR A 173 8.60 -8.31 10.49
N ARG A 174 8.96 -8.59 11.75
CA ARG A 174 8.70 -9.83 12.47
C ARG A 174 8.63 -9.51 13.97
N HIS A 175 7.88 -10.30 14.73
CA HIS A 175 7.95 -10.29 16.20
C HIS A 175 9.17 -11.04 16.73
#